data_AF-A0A7K4RKK8-F1
#
_entry.id   AF-A0A7K4RKK8-F1
#
_cell.length_a   1.000
_cell.length_b   1.000
_cell.length_c   1.000
_cell.angle_alpha   90.00
_cell.angle_beta   90.00
_cell.angle_gamma   90.00
#
_symmetry.space_group_name_H-M   'P 1'
#
loop_
_entity.id
_entity.type
_entity.pdbx_description
1 polymer ?
#
loop_
_entity_poly.entity_id
_entity_poly.type
_entity_poly.pdbx_seq_one_letter_code
_entity_poly.pdbx_strand_id
1 'polypeptide(L)'
;YSYHVYSFSVGYSTVALNHVIDFKEKKQEIIKPVCPSELFPSLPVVQGTSKRIKVLTRLTLVVSDPSHCNLLRSTSANIRLYDIIAVFPKTEKLFHIACTTLDVDLVCINVTEKLPFYFRRPPVNMAIYRGIYFELLYTPAIKDSTMRRYTISNAISLMQICKGKVSSQSESKLINSVQILLELGLLFGLSESEAKAAVSTNCRATILHGETRKSACGVVYTVKKPRKVEEEETTLPACKKAKTQA
;
A
#
# COMPACT_ATOMS: atom_id res chain seq x y z
N TYR A 1 -8.89 -12.83 -12.74
CA TYR A 1 -7.57 -12.55 -12.18
C TYR A 1 -6.56 -12.40 -13.32
N SER A 2 -6.27 -11.17 -13.74
CA SER A 2 -5.23 -10.88 -14.76
C SER A 2 -4.28 -9.85 -14.18
N TYR A 3 -3.20 -10.29 -13.57
CA TYR A 3 -2.11 -9.42 -13.15
C TYR A 3 -1.15 -9.27 -14.32
N HIS A 4 -1.14 -8.11 -14.98
CA HIS A 4 -0.22 -7.85 -16.09
C HIS A 4 0.96 -6.97 -15.69
N VAL A 5 2.12 -7.38 -16.19
CA VAL A 5 3.52 -7.02 -15.95
C VAL A 5 3.89 -5.60 -16.45
N TYR A 6 2.93 -4.70 -16.68
CA TYR A 6 3.20 -3.38 -17.28
C TYR A 6 3.68 -2.31 -16.27
N SER A 7 3.68 -2.59 -14.96
CA SER A 7 4.11 -1.62 -13.93
C SER A 7 5.61 -1.35 -13.91
N PHE A 8 6.41 -2.20 -14.55
CA PHE A 8 7.81 -2.37 -14.19
C PHE A 8 8.79 -1.46 -14.95
N SER A 9 8.34 -0.82 -16.03
CA SER A 9 9.14 0.14 -16.82
C SER A 9 9.03 1.59 -16.35
N VAL A 10 8.16 1.89 -15.37
CA VAL A 10 7.73 3.27 -15.05
C VAL A 10 8.32 3.83 -13.75
N GLY A 11 9.36 3.18 -13.18
CA GLY A 11 10.10 3.66 -12.02
C GLY A 11 9.60 3.19 -10.64
N TYR A 12 8.65 2.25 -10.60
CA TYR A 12 8.13 1.69 -9.34
C TYR A 12 9.07 0.61 -8.78
N SER A 13 9.45 0.74 -7.51
CA SER A 13 10.27 -0.25 -6.79
C SER A 13 9.46 -1.23 -5.94
N THR A 14 8.25 -0.84 -5.56
CA THR A 14 7.34 -1.63 -4.73
C THR A 14 5.92 -1.54 -5.29
N VAL A 15 5.23 -2.69 -5.37
CA VAL A 15 3.85 -2.79 -5.85
C VAL A 15 3.04 -3.60 -4.84
N ALA A 16 1.77 -3.24 -4.60
CA ALA A 16 0.88 -3.99 -3.72
C ALA A 16 -0.26 -4.63 -4.52
N LEU A 17 -0.50 -5.93 -4.32
CA LEU A 17 -1.65 -6.66 -4.85
C LEU A 17 -2.85 -6.41 -3.95
N ASN A 18 -3.85 -5.69 -4.46
CA ASN A 18 -5.04 -5.35 -3.69
C ASN A 18 -6.10 -6.47 -3.75
N HIS A 19 -6.59 -6.89 -2.58
CA HIS A 19 -7.73 -7.77 -2.42
C HIS A 19 -8.88 -6.98 -1.79
N VAL A 20 -9.98 -6.82 -2.52
CA VAL A 20 -11.13 -6.00 -2.10
C VAL A 20 -12.24 -6.91 -1.58
N ILE A 21 -12.76 -6.61 -0.39
CA ILE A 21 -13.90 -7.31 0.22
C ILE A 21 -15.04 -6.32 0.39
N ASP A 22 -16.19 -6.60 -0.25
CA ASP A 22 -17.41 -5.81 -0.14
C ASP A 22 -18.54 -6.69 0.38
N PHE A 23 -18.95 -6.46 1.63
CA PHE A 23 -19.95 -7.25 2.37
C PHE A 23 -21.40 -7.05 1.89
N LYS A 24 -21.61 -6.74 0.60
CA LYS A 24 -22.96 -6.72 0.02
C LYS A 24 -23.61 -8.11 0.05
N GLU A 25 -22.81 -9.17 0.06
CA GLU A 25 -23.25 -10.56 0.14
C GLU A 25 -22.97 -11.15 1.53
N LYS A 26 -23.96 -11.82 2.12
CA LYS A 26 -23.84 -12.41 3.46
C LYS A 26 -22.81 -13.56 3.42
N LYS A 27 -21.77 -13.43 4.26
CA LYS A 27 -20.62 -14.33 4.48
C LYS A 27 -19.51 -14.26 3.41
N GLN A 28 -18.77 -13.16 3.39
CA GLN A 28 -17.41 -13.16 2.84
C GLN A 28 -16.41 -13.34 3.98
N GLU A 29 -15.65 -14.44 3.93
CA GLU A 29 -14.53 -14.68 4.81
C GLU A 29 -13.26 -14.07 4.24
N ILE A 30 -12.39 -13.57 5.13
CA ILE A 30 -11.09 -13.06 4.74
C ILE A 30 -10.20 -14.26 4.46
N ILE A 31 -9.96 -14.53 3.18
CA ILE A 31 -9.05 -15.59 2.75
C ILE A 31 -7.59 -15.23 3.04
N LYS A 32 -6.74 -16.25 3.10
CA LYS A 32 -5.29 -16.07 3.19
C LYS A 32 -4.79 -15.38 1.90
N PRO A 33 -3.92 -14.35 2.00
CA PRO A 33 -3.32 -13.74 0.82
C PRO A 33 -2.50 -14.76 0.03
N VAL A 34 -2.61 -14.69 -1.29
CA VAL A 34 -1.76 -15.48 -2.20
C VAL A 34 -0.32 -15.03 -2.06
N CYS A 35 0.62 -15.98 -1.97
CA CYS A 35 2.03 -15.64 -1.84
C CYS A 35 2.52 -14.99 -3.15
N PRO A 36 3.15 -13.79 -3.11
CA PRO A 36 3.64 -13.14 -4.32
C PRO A 36 4.62 -13.99 -5.14
N SER A 37 5.40 -14.86 -4.47
CA SER A 37 6.35 -15.78 -5.11
C SER A 37 5.66 -16.87 -5.93
N GLU A 38 4.42 -17.25 -5.59
CA GLU A 38 3.64 -18.22 -6.36
C GLU A 38 3.06 -17.60 -7.63
N LEU A 39 2.70 -16.30 -7.57
CA LEU A 39 2.11 -15.57 -8.70
C LEU A 39 3.17 -15.11 -9.71
N PHE A 40 4.36 -14.76 -9.24
CA PHE A 40 5.43 -14.21 -10.06
C PHE A 40 6.75 -14.95 -9.77
N PRO A 41 7.03 -16.04 -10.52
CA PRO A 41 8.25 -16.85 -10.32
C PRO A 41 9.54 -16.04 -10.52
N SER A 42 9.51 -15.06 -11.43
CA SER A 42 10.60 -14.12 -11.65
C SER A 42 10.06 -12.70 -11.73
N LEU A 43 10.56 -11.84 -10.85
CA LEU A 43 10.25 -10.41 -10.86
C LEU A 43 11.36 -9.64 -11.59
N PRO A 44 11.00 -8.67 -12.43
CA PRO A 44 11.97 -7.85 -13.14
C PRO A 44 12.77 -6.97 -12.17
N VAL A 45 13.95 -6.60 -12.63
CA VAL A 45 14.84 -5.64 -11.95
C VAL A 45 14.39 -4.22 -12.31
N VAL A 46 14.29 -3.36 -11.31
CA VAL A 46 13.87 -1.97 -11.51
C VAL A 46 14.93 -1.23 -12.33
N GLN A 47 14.54 -0.51 -13.38
CA GLN A 47 15.47 0.32 -14.14
C GLN A 47 16.16 1.35 -13.23
N GLY A 48 17.49 1.45 -13.30
CA GLY A 48 18.29 2.34 -12.47
C GLY A 48 18.67 1.80 -11.08
N THR A 49 18.18 0.61 -10.67
CA THR A 49 18.66 -0.05 -9.45
C THR A 49 18.88 -1.54 -9.69
N SER A 50 19.92 -2.15 -9.13
CA SER A 50 20.12 -3.62 -9.23
C SER A 50 19.18 -4.45 -8.35
N LYS A 51 18.06 -3.86 -7.86
CA LYS A 51 17.11 -4.51 -6.96
C LYS A 51 15.88 -4.99 -7.71
N ARG A 52 15.41 -6.18 -7.33
CA ARG A 52 14.11 -6.70 -7.78
C ARG A 52 12.98 -5.95 -7.12
N ILE A 53 11.84 -5.91 -7.80
CA ILE A 53 10.63 -5.27 -7.30
C ILE A 53 10.08 -6.02 -6.10
N LYS A 54 9.68 -5.28 -5.06
CA LYS A 54 8.99 -5.84 -3.89
C LYS A 54 7.49 -5.90 -4.18
N VAL A 55 6.90 -7.09 -4.10
CA VAL A 55 5.45 -7.25 -4.21
C VAL A 55 4.87 -7.48 -2.82
N LEU A 56 3.93 -6.64 -2.43
CA LEU A 56 3.21 -6.67 -1.15
C LEU A 56 1.78 -7.15 -1.35
N THR A 57 1.14 -7.56 -0.27
CA THR A 57 -0.28 -7.93 -0.23
C THR A 57 -1.08 -6.89 0.53
N ARG A 58 -2.15 -6.38 -0.10
CA ARG A 58 -3.02 -5.36 0.48
C ARG A 58 -4.44 -5.89 0.58
N LEU A 59 -5.10 -5.63 1.70
CA LEU A 59 -6.51 -5.88 1.92
C LEU A 59 -7.25 -4.54 1.96
N THR A 60 -8.29 -4.36 1.14
CA THR A 60 -9.21 -3.21 1.23
C THR A 60 -10.60 -3.69 1.62
N LEU A 61 -11.07 -3.26 2.78
CA LEU A 61 -12.40 -3.59 3.29
C LEU A 61 -13.39 -2.45 3.02
N VAL A 62 -14.44 -2.73 2.27
CA VAL A 62 -15.55 -1.79 2.03
C VAL A 62 -16.51 -1.85 3.20
N VAL A 63 -16.51 -0.81 4.02
CA VAL A 63 -17.29 -0.76 5.26
C VAL A 63 -18.53 0.09 5.01
N SER A 64 -19.68 -0.61 5.01
CA SER A 64 -21.01 0.00 4.83
C SER A 64 -21.82 -0.01 6.13
N ASP A 65 -21.52 -0.92 7.06
CA ASP A 65 -22.19 -1.07 8.35
C ASP A 65 -21.15 -1.18 9.50
N PRO A 66 -21.43 -0.66 10.72
CA PRO A 66 -20.51 -0.77 11.85
C PRO A 66 -20.16 -2.21 12.27
N SER A 67 -21.03 -3.18 11.99
CA SER A 67 -20.76 -4.60 12.25
C SER A 67 -19.56 -5.13 11.47
N HIS A 68 -19.29 -4.61 10.26
CA HIS A 68 -18.12 -5.01 9.46
C HIS A 68 -16.80 -4.62 10.15
N CYS A 69 -16.81 -3.55 10.95
CA CYS A 69 -15.65 -3.14 11.75
C CYS A 69 -15.29 -4.18 12.83
N ASN A 70 -16.25 -5.00 13.28
CA ASN A 70 -15.96 -6.04 14.27
C ASN A 70 -15.02 -7.11 13.70
N LEU A 71 -15.06 -7.36 12.38
CA LEU A 71 -14.14 -8.29 11.74
C LEU A 71 -12.68 -7.81 11.80
N LEU A 72 -12.48 -6.50 11.62
CA LEU A 72 -11.18 -5.86 11.78
C LEU A 72 -10.70 -5.93 13.24
N ARG A 73 -11.59 -5.63 14.19
CA ARG A 73 -11.27 -5.67 15.64
C ARG A 73 -11.01 -7.09 16.14
N SER A 74 -11.73 -8.07 15.59
CA SER A 74 -11.63 -9.47 16.00
C SER A 74 -10.29 -10.12 15.66
N THR A 75 -9.38 -9.41 14.96
CA THR A 75 -8.02 -9.87 14.63
C THR A 75 -8.04 -11.30 14.06
N SER A 76 -8.85 -11.52 13.02
CA SER A 76 -8.85 -12.82 12.37
C SER A 76 -7.43 -13.14 11.87
N ALA A 77 -6.99 -14.40 12.03
CA ALA A 77 -5.61 -14.80 11.74
C ALA A 77 -5.18 -14.42 10.32
N ASN A 78 -6.11 -14.44 9.37
CA ASN A 78 -5.86 -14.12 7.97
C ASN A 78 -5.62 -12.63 7.72
N ILE A 79 -6.26 -11.73 8.48
CA ILE A 79 -6.02 -10.27 8.36
C ILE A 79 -4.56 -9.94 8.63
N ARG A 80 -3.96 -10.56 9.65
CA ARG A 80 -2.56 -10.32 10.04
C ARG A 80 -1.55 -10.77 8.98
N LEU A 81 -1.97 -11.57 8.00
CA LEU A 81 -1.10 -12.03 6.92
C LEU A 81 -0.91 -10.95 5.84
N TYR A 82 -1.85 -10.02 5.68
CA TYR A 82 -1.75 -8.92 4.72
C TYR A 82 -0.75 -7.86 5.17
N ASP A 83 0.13 -7.43 4.27
CA ASP A 83 1.14 -6.39 4.53
C ASP A 83 0.50 -5.04 4.85
N ILE A 84 -0.55 -4.69 4.10
CA ILE A 84 -1.26 -3.42 4.22
C ILE A 84 -2.75 -3.69 4.41
N ILE A 85 -3.39 -3.03 5.37
CA ILE A 85 -4.85 -3.02 5.54
C ILE A 85 -5.36 -1.61 5.28
N ALA A 86 -6.29 -1.53 4.36
CA ALA A 86 -7.03 -0.34 4.01
C ALA A 86 -8.53 -0.53 4.29
N VAL A 87 -9.21 0.57 4.60
CA VAL A 87 -10.65 0.62 4.76
C VAL A 87 -11.26 1.67 3.84
N PHE A 88 -12.37 1.32 3.20
CA PHE A 88 -13.18 2.22 2.39
C PHE A 88 -14.51 2.47 3.10
N PRO A 89 -14.63 3.52 3.94
CA PRO A 89 -15.85 3.84 4.67
C PRO A 89 -16.87 4.55 3.77
N LYS A 90 -18.14 4.13 3.81
CA LYS A 90 -19.23 4.75 3.02
C LYS A 90 -19.98 5.89 3.73
N THR A 91 -19.85 6.04 5.04
CA THR A 91 -20.58 7.04 5.83
C THR A 91 -19.65 7.84 6.74
N GLU A 92 -20.07 9.05 7.15
CA GLU A 92 -19.31 9.92 8.06
C GLU A 92 -19.00 9.22 9.40
N LYS A 93 -19.97 8.46 9.93
CA LYS A 93 -19.80 7.71 11.18
C LYS A 93 -18.70 6.65 11.05
N LEU A 94 -18.69 5.93 9.93
CA LEU A 94 -17.68 4.90 9.66
C LEU A 94 -16.31 5.51 9.37
N PHE A 95 -16.27 6.66 8.71
CA PHE A 95 -15.04 7.44 8.53
C PHE A 95 -14.44 7.84 9.88
N HIS A 96 -15.26 8.39 10.80
CA HIS A 96 -14.81 8.71 12.14
C HIS A 96 -14.25 7.49 12.89
N ILE A 97 -14.97 6.36 12.84
CA ILE A 97 -14.55 5.09 13.46
C ILE A 97 -13.21 4.61 12.88
N ALA A 98 -13.04 4.68 11.55
CA ALA A 98 -11.82 4.31 10.87
C ALA A 98 -10.61 5.15 11.33
N CYS A 99 -10.79 6.45 11.45
CA CYS A 99 -9.74 7.36 11.90
C CYS A 99 -9.36 7.17 13.38
N THR A 100 -10.34 6.87 14.25
CA THR A 100 -10.16 6.93 15.70
C THR A 100 -9.93 5.57 16.37
N THR A 101 -10.59 4.51 15.89
CA THR A 101 -10.65 3.23 16.62
C THR A 101 -10.13 2.02 15.86
N LEU A 102 -10.08 2.04 14.52
CA LEU A 102 -9.66 0.87 13.75
C LEU A 102 -8.15 0.81 13.58
N ASP A 103 -7.57 -0.38 13.68
CA ASP A 103 -6.14 -0.65 13.47
C ASP A 103 -5.86 -0.94 11.99
N VAL A 104 -5.90 0.13 11.20
CA VAL A 104 -5.70 0.13 9.74
C VAL A 104 -4.49 1.00 9.37
N ASP A 105 -3.91 0.78 8.20
CA ASP A 105 -2.79 1.60 7.69
C ASP A 105 -3.28 2.73 6.80
N LEU A 106 -4.35 2.46 6.06
CA LEU A 106 -4.91 3.36 5.05
C LEU A 106 -6.41 3.55 5.23
N VAL A 107 -6.87 4.78 5.04
CA VAL A 107 -8.29 5.10 4.88
C VAL A 107 -8.50 5.61 3.46
N CYS A 108 -9.16 4.79 2.64
CA CYS A 108 -9.51 5.13 1.27
C CYS A 108 -10.69 6.11 1.28
N ILE A 109 -10.58 7.18 0.50
CA ILE A 109 -11.64 8.19 0.40
C ILE A 109 -12.41 8.00 -0.89
N ASN A 110 -13.74 7.89 -0.79
CA ASN A 110 -14.57 7.95 -1.98
C ASN A 110 -14.62 9.39 -2.51
N VAL A 111 -14.12 9.59 -3.73
CA VAL A 111 -14.09 10.92 -4.37
C VAL A 111 -14.87 10.97 -5.68
N THR A 112 -15.54 9.88 -6.05
CA THR A 112 -16.23 9.75 -7.34
C THR A 112 -17.55 10.53 -7.40
N GLU A 113 -18.12 10.82 -6.23
CA GLU A 113 -19.44 11.44 -6.07
C GLU A 113 -19.37 12.62 -5.10
N LYS A 114 -20.44 13.41 -5.05
CA LYS A 114 -20.59 14.41 -4.00
C LYS A 114 -20.60 13.70 -2.64
N LEU A 115 -19.60 13.99 -1.81
CA LEU A 115 -19.55 13.42 -0.47
C LEU A 115 -20.78 13.88 0.33
N PRO A 116 -21.46 12.97 1.05
CA PRO A 116 -22.60 13.32 1.87
C PRO A 116 -22.19 14.02 3.18
N PHE A 117 -20.89 14.23 3.41
CA PHE A 117 -20.33 14.84 4.61
C PHE A 117 -19.08 15.67 4.28
N TYR A 118 -18.71 16.54 5.22
CA TYR A 118 -17.47 17.30 5.17
C TYR A 118 -16.40 16.63 6.03
N PHE A 119 -15.15 16.69 5.58
CA PHE A 119 -14.02 16.26 6.40
C PHE A 119 -13.87 17.20 7.60
N ARG A 120 -13.93 16.63 8.81
CA ARG A 120 -13.70 17.39 10.05
C ARG A 120 -12.24 17.24 10.49
N ARG A 121 -11.67 18.32 11.03
CA ARG A 121 -10.27 18.32 11.51
C ARG A 121 -9.98 17.28 12.61
N PRO A 122 -10.83 17.09 13.65
CA PRO A 122 -10.52 16.16 14.74
C PRO A 122 -10.28 14.70 14.31
N PRO A 123 -11.18 14.03 13.54
CA PRO A 123 -10.92 12.65 13.11
C PRO A 123 -9.69 12.55 12.19
N VAL A 124 -9.51 13.51 11.27
CA VAL A 124 -8.36 13.51 10.36
C VAL A 124 -7.04 13.65 11.11
N ASN A 125 -6.95 14.59 12.05
CA ASN A 125 -5.76 14.77 12.88
C ASN A 125 -5.47 13.54 13.75
N MET A 126 -6.51 12.88 14.27
CA MET A 126 -6.36 11.66 15.05
C MET A 126 -5.79 10.52 14.21
N ALA A 127 -6.29 10.32 12.98
CA ALA A 127 -5.73 9.34 12.05
C ALA A 127 -4.25 9.63 11.77
N ILE A 128 -3.93 10.89 11.49
CA ILE A 128 -2.56 11.35 11.22
C ILE A 128 -1.62 11.10 12.41
N TYR A 129 -2.10 11.36 13.64
CA TYR A 129 -1.34 11.12 14.86
C TYR A 129 -1.07 9.63 15.07
N ARG A 130 -2.04 8.77 14.73
CA ARG A 130 -1.92 7.31 14.77
C ARG A 130 -1.04 6.73 13.66
N GLY A 131 -0.53 7.54 12.72
CA GLY A 131 0.28 7.06 11.60
C GLY A 131 -0.52 6.51 10.42
N ILE A 132 -1.83 6.75 10.40
CA ILE A 132 -2.75 6.33 9.33
C ILE A 132 -2.69 7.36 8.20
N TYR A 133 -2.55 6.88 6.97
CA TYR A 133 -2.52 7.71 5.77
C TYR A 133 -3.85 7.65 5.02
N PHE A 134 -4.19 8.74 4.33
CA PHE A 134 -5.39 8.77 3.49
C PHE A 134 -5.03 8.42 2.06
N GLU A 135 -5.83 7.57 1.44
CA GLU A 135 -5.61 7.11 0.08
C GLU A 135 -6.68 7.69 -0.85
N LEU A 136 -6.22 8.31 -1.93
CA LEU A 136 -7.09 8.95 -2.92
C LEU A 136 -7.08 8.15 -4.21
N LEU A 137 -8.27 7.73 -4.66
CA LEU A 137 -8.44 7.12 -5.97
C LEU A 137 -8.50 8.20 -7.06
N TYR A 138 -7.51 8.25 -7.94
CA TYR A 138 -7.45 9.27 -8.99
C TYR A 138 -8.05 8.82 -10.33
N THR A 139 -8.23 7.52 -10.55
CA THR A 139 -8.75 6.97 -11.81
C THR A 139 -10.05 7.64 -12.31
N PRO A 140 -11.03 7.98 -11.43
CA PRO A 140 -12.24 8.72 -11.82
C PRO A 140 -11.97 10.11 -12.40
N ALA A 141 -10.92 10.81 -11.95
CA ALA A 141 -10.55 12.13 -12.48
C ALA A 141 -10.09 12.07 -13.94
N ILE A 142 -9.56 10.93 -14.38
CA ILE A 142 -9.06 10.76 -15.74
C ILE A 142 -10.20 10.31 -16.66
N LYS A 143 -11.02 9.35 -16.21
CA LYS A 143 -11.99 8.65 -17.08
C LYS A 143 -13.24 9.47 -17.43
N ASP A 144 -13.75 10.29 -16.52
CA ASP A 144 -15.05 10.95 -16.68
C ASP A 144 -15.00 12.41 -16.22
N SER A 145 -15.54 13.32 -17.04
CA SER A 145 -15.51 14.76 -16.77
C SER A 145 -16.38 15.19 -15.59
N THR A 146 -17.49 14.48 -15.33
CA THR A 146 -18.39 14.74 -14.21
C THR A 146 -17.76 14.27 -12.90
N MET A 147 -17.23 13.05 -12.88
CA MET A 147 -16.50 12.51 -11.73
C MET A 147 -15.22 13.31 -11.44
N ARG A 148 -14.57 13.87 -12.46
CA ARG A 148 -13.40 14.76 -12.29
C ARG A 148 -13.70 15.96 -11.41
N ARG A 149 -14.84 16.63 -11.60
CA ARG A 149 -15.22 17.79 -10.78
C ARG A 149 -15.34 17.41 -9.30
N TYR A 150 -16.04 16.31 -9.02
CA TYR A 150 -16.16 15.80 -7.64
C TYR A 150 -14.83 15.36 -7.08
N THR A 151 -14.02 14.67 -7.89
CA THR A 151 -12.72 14.16 -7.45
C THR A 151 -11.80 15.30 -7.02
N ILE A 152 -11.66 16.33 -7.85
CA ILE A 152 -10.84 17.50 -7.55
C ILE A 152 -11.39 18.24 -6.32
N SER A 153 -12.69 18.50 -6.28
CA SER A 153 -13.31 19.24 -5.16
C SER A 153 -13.15 18.52 -3.82
N ASN A 154 -13.41 17.21 -3.78
CA ASN A 154 -13.29 16.41 -2.58
C ASN A 154 -11.83 16.25 -2.15
N ALA A 155 -10.91 16.10 -3.11
CA ALA A 155 -9.48 16.02 -2.84
C ALA A 155 -8.97 17.31 -2.20
N ILE A 156 -9.28 18.48 -2.77
CA ILE A 156 -8.90 19.79 -2.22
C ILE A 156 -9.41 19.94 -0.77
N SER A 157 -10.68 19.58 -0.52
CA SER A 157 -11.27 19.64 0.82
C SER A 157 -10.51 18.77 1.83
N LEU A 158 -10.04 17.60 1.42
CA LEU A 158 -9.22 16.73 2.24
C LEU A 158 -7.81 17.30 2.45
N MET A 159 -7.15 17.78 1.39
CA MET A 159 -5.76 18.28 1.44
C MET A 159 -5.62 19.47 2.39
N GLN A 160 -6.61 20.36 2.42
CA GLN A 160 -6.67 21.50 3.34
C GLN A 160 -6.59 21.09 4.82
N ILE A 161 -6.96 19.84 5.15
CA ILE A 161 -6.96 19.32 6.52
C ILE A 161 -5.77 18.37 6.74
N CYS A 162 -5.46 17.52 5.77
CA CYS A 162 -4.44 16.48 5.89
C CYS A 162 -2.99 17.00 5.87
N LYS A 163 -2.75 18.24 5.42
CA LYS A 163 -1.40 18.84 5.30
C LYS A 163 -0.40 17.92 4.57
N GLY A 164 -0.83 17.34 3.45
CA GLY A 164 0.04 16.53 2.59
C GLY A 164 0.25 15.06 2.99
N LYS A 165 -0.39 14.53 4.04
CA LYS A 165 -0.30 13.10 4.41
C LYS A 165 -1.25 12.20 3.62
N VAL A 166 -1.04 12.13 2.31
CA VAL A 166 -1.85 11.33 1.38
C VAL A 166 -0.98 10.35 0.59
N SER A 167 -1.53 9.19 0.27
CA SER A 167 -1.01 8.22 -0.71
C SER A 167 -1.95 8.13 -1.92
N SER A 168 -1.41 7.83 -3.10
CA SER A 168 -2.20 7.70 -4.33
C SER A 168 -2.52 6.24 -4.67
N GLN A 169 -3.76 5.99 -5.09
CA GLN A 169 -4.20 4.68 -5.60
C GLN A 169 -4.55 4.72 -7.07
N SER A 170 -4.10 3.73 -7.82
CA SER A 170 -4.56 3.44 -9.18
C SER A 170 -5.38 2.15 -9.22
N GLU A 171 -6.51 2.18 -9.93
CA GLU A 171 -7.32 0.99 -10.24
C GLU A 171 -7.21 0.58 -11.72
N SER A 172 -6.69 1.46 -12.57
CA SER A 172 -6.54 1.20 -13.99
C SER A 172 -5.27 0.41 -14.31
N LYS A 173 -5.37 -0.48 -15.29
CA LYS A 173 -4.22 -1.12 -15.97
C LYS A 173 -3.21 -0.11 -16.53
N LEU A 174 -3.65 1.12 -16.75
CA LEU A 174 -2.82 2.27 -17.09
C LEU A 174 -2.14 2.76 -15.81
N ILE A 175 -0.97 2.19 -15.56
CA ILE A 175 -0.04 2.68 -14.56
C ILE A 175 0.65 3.89 -15.20
N ASN A 176 0.15 5.06 -14.85
CA ASN A 176 0.71 6.30 -15.34
C ASN A 176 2.10 6.51 -14.73
N SER A 177 2.94 7.25 -15.46
CA SER A 177 4.27 7.62 -14.97
C SER A 177 4.16 8.35 -13.63
N VAL A 178 5.20 8.22 -12.80
CA VAL A 178 5.31 8.97 -11.52
C VAL A 178 5.07 10.46 -11.74
N GLN A 179 5.48 10.99 -12.90
CA GLN A 179 5.24 12.37 -13.31
C GLN A 179 3.76 12.77 -13.30
N ILE A 180 2.88 11.94 -13.88
CA ILE A 180 1.43 12.22 -13.89
C ILE A 180 0.86 12.24 -12.47
N LEU A 181 1.39 11.41 -11.56
CA LEU A 181 0.96 11.43 -10.16
C LEU A 181 1.39 12.72 -9.44
N LEU A 182 2.55 13.28 -9.77
CA LEU A 182 3.00 14.56 -9.24
C LEU A 182 2.10 15.70 -9.72
N GLU A 183 1.78 15.73 -11.03
CA GLU A 183 0.88 16.72 -11.63
C GLU A 183 -0.54 16.64 -11.04
N LEU A 184 -1.05 15.42 -10.82
CA LEU A 184 -2.32 15.23 -10.12
C LEU A 184 -2.26 15.70 -8.66
N GLY A 185 -1.13 15.50 -7.98
CA GLY A 185 -0.91 16.03 -6.63
C GLY A 185 -1.05 17.55 -6.59
N LEU A 186 -0.41 18.24 -7.53
CA LEU A 186 -0.53 19.70 -7.69
C LEU A 186 -1.97 20.12 -7.98
N LEU A 187 -2.68 19.39 -8.85
CA LEU A 187 -4.09 19.63 -9.16
C LEU A 187 -5.00 19.50 -7.93
N PHE A 188 -4.65 18.61 -6.99
CA PHE A 188 -5.38 18.43 -5.74
C PHE A 188 -5.01 19.46 -4.66
N GLY A 189 -4.15 20.43 -4.98
CA GLY A 189 -3.75 21.51 -4.09
C GLY A 189 -2.57 21.16 -3.18
N LEU A 190 -1.82 20.10 -3.48
CA LEU A 190 -0.55 19.85 -2.83
C LEU A 190 0.53 20.75 -3.40
N SER A 191 1.52 21.11 -2.59
CA SER A 191 2.78 21.65 -3.09
C SER A 191 3.60 20.56 -3.80
N GLU A 192 4.59 20.94 -4.61
CA GLU A 192 5.45 19.99 -5.31
C GLU A 192 6.18 19.04 -4.34
N SER A 193 6.63 19.56 -3.20
CA SER A 193 7.28 18.76 -2.17
C SER A 193 6.31 17.77 -1.51
N GLU A 194 5.07 18.16 -1.25
CA GLU A 194 4.02 17.28 -0.72
C GLU A 194 3.59 16.24 -1.74
N ALA A 195 3.44 16.61 -3.02
CA ALA A 195 3.12 15.67 -4.10
C ALA A 195 4.22 14.62 -4.26
N LYS A 196 5.49 15.03 -4.20
CA LYS A 196 6.63 14.11 -4.18
C LYS A 196 6.63 13.22 -2.95
N ALA A 197 6.35 13.77 -1.77
CA ALA A 197 6.24 12.99 -0.54
C ALA A 197 5.09 11.98 -0.61
N ALA A 198 3.97 12.33 -1.23
CA ALA A 198 2.80 11.47 -1.38
C ALA A 198 3.09 10.19 -2.15
N VAL A 199 3.92 10.25 -3.20
CA VAL A 199 4.31 9.08 -4.00
C VAL A 199 5.55 8.34 -3.47
N SER A 200 6.29 8.94 -2.52
CA SER A 200 7.54 8.39 -2.00
C SER A 200 7.50 8.16 -0.49
N THR A 201 7.80 9.19 0.31
CA THR A 201 7.94 9.12 1.76
C THR A 201 6.69 8.62 2.47
N ASN A 202 5.51 9.10 2.08
CA ASN A 202 4.23 8.70 2.69
C ASN A 202 3.89 7.23 2.40
N CYS A 203 4.10 6.79 1.15
CA CYS A 203 3.95 5.38 0.78
C CYS A 203 4.91 4.49 1.59
N ARG A 204 6.17 4.92 1.76
CA ARG A 204 7.14 4.19 2.60
C ARG A 204 6.71 4.13 4.06
N ALA A 205 6.23 5.25 4.61
CA ALA A 205 5.73 5.31 5.97
C ALA A 205 4.51 4.40 6.19
N THR A 206 3.61 4.32 5.21
CA THR A 206 2.46 3.40 5.22
C THR A 206 2.92 1.94 5.28
N ILE A 207 3.91 1.55 4.47
CA ILE A 207 4.46 0.19 4.48
C ILE A 207 5.07 -0.13 5.85
N LEU A 208 5.84 0.81 6.41
CA LEU A 208 6.44 0.65 7.73
C LEU A 208 5.37 0.53 8.83
N HIS A 209 4.30 1.29 8.75
CA HIS A 209 3.15 1.18 9.65
C HIS A 209 2.49 -0.21 9.59
N GLY A 210 2.36 -0.77 8.39
CA GLY A 210 1.90 -2.16 8.22
C GLY A 210 2.86 -3.19 8.83
N GLU A 211 4.17 -3.00 8.70
CA GLU A 211 5.20 -3.85 9.30
C GLU A 211 5.18 -3.77 10.84
N THR A 212 4.99 -2.58 11.43
CA THR A 212 4.89 -2.41 12.89
C THR A 212 3.60 -2.96 13.46
N ARG A 213 2.48 -2.94 12.70
CA ARG A 213 1.22 -3.62 13.09
C ARG A 213 1.37 -5.15 13.09
N LYS A 214 2.09 -5.72 12.10
CA LYS A 214 2.35 -7.16 12.06
C LYS A 214 3.22 -7.62 13.22
N SER A 215 4.22 -6.80 13.52
CA SER A 215 5.16 -6.96 14.63
C SER A 215 4.47 -6.60 15.95
N ALA A 216 5.04 -6.98 17.10
CA ALA A 216 4.46 -6.64 18.41
C ALA A 216 4.74 -5.16 18.75
N CYS A 217 4.12 -4.22 18.03
CA CYS A 217 4.14 -2.77 18.27
C CYS A 217 5.54 -2.18 18.54
N GLY A 218 6.55 -2.57 17.74
CA GLY A 218 7.91 -2.02 17.82
C GLY A 218 9.03 -3.04 17.95
N VAL A 219 8.72 -4.32 18.22
CA VAL A 219 9.71 -5.39 18.27
C VAL A 219 9.69 -6.21 16.97
N VAL A 220 10.73 -6.06 16.15
CA VAL A 220 10.92 -6.83 14.92
C VAL A 220 11.82 -8.03 15.22
N TYR A 221 11.23 -9.22 15.34
CA TYR A 221 11.99 -10.46 15.47
C TYR A 221 12.38 -10.97 14.07
N THR A 222 13.68 -10.98 13.76
CA THR A 222 14.19 -11.58 12.52
C THR A 222 15.03 -12.80 12.85
N VAL A 223 14.67 -13.94 12.25
CA VAL A 223 15.52 -15.13 12.28
C VAL A 223 16.44 -15.06 11.07
N LYS A 224 17.71 -14.73 11.31
CA LYS A 224 18.72 -14.77 10.25
C LYS A 224 19.01 -16.23 9.91
N LYS A 225 18.41 -16.73 8.83
CA LYS A 225 18.82 -18.02 8.27
C LYS A 225 20.23 -17.86 7.69
N PRO A 226 21.21 -18.70 8.07
CA PRO A 226 22.50 -18.70 7.40
C PRO A 226 22.28 -18.99 5.91
N ARG A 227 22.95 -18.22 5.03
CA ARG A 227 23.00 -18.55 3.61
C ARG A 227 23.60 -19.94 3.50
N LYS A 228 22.88 -20.88 2.88
CA LYS A 228 23.53 -22.08 2.34
C LYS A 228 24.47 -21.57 1.26
N VAL A 229 25.77 -21.68 1.50
CA VAL A 229 26.76 -21.63 0.44
C VAL A 229 26.48 -22.88 -0.38
N GLU A 230 25.97 -22.72 -1.58
CA GLU A 230 26.08 -23.79 -2.57
C GLU A 230 27.57 -23.90 -2.87
N GLU A 231 28.22 -24.89 -2.27
CA GLU A 231 29.56 -25.29 -2.64
C GLU A 231 29.48 -25.84 -4.07
N GLU A 232 29.85 -25.02 -5.05
CA GLU A 232 30.28 -25.52 -6.34
C GLU A 232 31.50 -26.42 -6.07
N GLU A 233 31.29 -27.74 -6.15
CA GLU A 233 32.37 -28.73 -6.26
C GLU A 233 33.20 -28.41 -7.50
N THR A 234 34.21 -27.55 -7.32
CA THR A 234 35.33 -27.46 -8.24
C THR A 234 36.38 -28.46 -7.77
N THR A 235 36.35 -29.63 -8.42
CA THR A 235 37.38 -30.66 -8.32
C THR A 235 38.76 -30.05 -8.63
N LEU A 236 39.59 -29.86 -7.60
CA LEU A 236 40.99 -29.52 -7.75
C LEU A 236 41.81 -30.78 -8.08
N PRO A 237 42.65 -30.80 -9.13
CA PRO A 237 43.63 -31.86 -9.31
C PRO A 237 44.98 -31.53 -8.65
N ALA A 238 45.37 -32.44 -7.76
CA ALA A 238 46.71 -32.90 -7.35
C ALA A 238 47.94 -31.94 -7.39
N CYS A 239 48.33 -31.52 -6.18
CA CYS A 239 49.67 -31.54 -5.57
C CYS A 239 50.94 -31.59 -6.47
N LYS A 240 51.81 -30.58 -6.34
CA LYS A 240 53.28 -30.75 -6.43
C LYS A 240 53.95 -30.11 -5.22
N LYS A 241 54.54 -30.95 -4.37
CA LYS A 241 55.43 -30.54 -3.26
C LYS A 241 56.70 -29.90 -3.83
N ALA A 242 57.05 -28.70 -3.36
CA ALA A 242 58.39 -28.15 -3.50
C ALA A 242 59.14 -28.33 -2.17
N LYS A 243 60.32 -28.97 -2.24
CA LYS A 243 61.21 -29.28 -1.14
C LYS A 243 61.86 -28.00 -0.57
N THR A 244 61.97 -27.96 0.76
CA THR A 244 62.86 -27.06 1.51
C THR A 244 64.23 -27.72 1.65
N GLN A 245 65.30 -26.99 1.31
CA GLN A 245 66.72 -27.20 1.66
C GLN A 245 67.40 -25.85 1.37
N ALA A 246 68.29 -25.27 2.15
CA ALA A 246 68.75 -25.41 3.53
C ALA A 246 69.36 -24.05 3.89
#